data_AF-A0A538RCJ0-F1
#
_entry.id   AF-A0A538RCJ0-F1
#
_cell.length_a   1.000
_cell.length_b   1.000
_cell.length_c   1.000
_cell.angle_alpha   90.00
_cell.angle_beta   90.00
_cell.angle_gamma   90.00
#
_symmetry.space_group_name_H-M   'P 1'
#
loop_
_entity.id
_entity.type
_entity.pdbx_description
1 polymer ?
#
loop_
_entity_poly.entity_id
_entity_poly.type
_entity_poly.pdbx_seq_one_letter_code
_entity_poly.pdbx_strand_id
1 'polypeptide(L)'
;MSCFIVEKTHPGFRVVKSLAKLGYKGVDTVELLFEDCRVPAANLVGGVEGRGFGQVMSGLETGRINIAARCVGVAQAASDSALAHARAAGEAPPVLADLATRVEAARVVTYWAAGLKDRRERCDLEAGMAKLFASEAAHEAAVIALRAHGEAGVLARLDVERHYRDTPLMIIGEGTNEIQRTLIARQLVERHGERLGALTSREGEPDERRQIVLAVRQFVEKSLIPAVADHEPAARYPDAIIRELAELGLLGATVEPRVGGLGLDDAGTVMVLEELARGWTTVAAVVAGHLGCARALDRAAPPAEREARLPALTRGERLATAVVGGDVAARRTPGLLLYGATALADNAPRAECFLVRAVDEDGRAVAALVERGAPGLDIGEPEATLGTRGLGSAALALDGVRPALVLGDAEPVVAFASVAAAAVAVGLAQAAFEAALRYAQQRTTFGKPLWQHQAVQLKLADMATGITAARLLTYRAVEGDGPDPARAAMARLQATAVVMHVTLESMRIHGGYGYVSEFPVERYYRDAARLMFVPLDDDTLRRELAARLAARA
;
A
#
# COMPACT_ATOMS: atom_id res chain seq x y z
N MET A 1 6.10 -19.17 -36.61
CA MET A 1 6.28 -20.15 -35.52
C MET A 1 5.03 -21.01 -35.42
N SER A 2 5.15 -22.34 -35.32
CA SER A 2 4.02 -23.28 -35.10
C SER A 2 4.22 -23.99 -33.76
N CYS A 3 3.14 -24.48 -33.13
CA CYS A 3 3.20 -25.19 -31.85
C CYS A 3 2.66 -26.62 -32.06
N PHE A 4 3.34 -27.62 -31.51
CA PHE A 4 3.00 -29.03 -31.70
C PHE A 4 2.93 -29.76 -30.35
N ILE A 5 2.03 -30.74 -30.26
CA ILE A 5 2.03 -31.73 -29.18
C ILE A 5 2.95 -32.89 -29.60
N VAL A 6 4.00 -33.17 -28.83
CA VAL A 6 4.89 -34.32 -29.08
C VAL A 6 4.70 -35.37 -28.01
N GLU A 7 4.41 -36.60 -28.43
CA GLU A 7 4.23 -37.74 -27.54
C GLU A 7 5.53 -38.51 -27.35
N LYS A 8 5.71 -39.12 -26.18
CA LYS A 8 6.90 -39.93 -25.88
C LYS A 8 7.07 -41.14 -26.82
N THR A 9 5.98 -41.58 -27.43
CA THR A 9 5.90 -42.70 -28.38
C THR A 9 6.30 -42.31 -29.80
N HIS A 10 6.41 -41.01 -30.11
CA HIS A 10 6.77 -40.57 -31.45
C HIS A 10 8.19 -41.04 -31.81
N PRO A 11 8.37 -41.74 -32.95
CA PRO A 11 9.69 -42.13 -33.44
C PRO A 11 10.60 -40.90 -33.51
N GLY A 12 11.83 -41.03 -33.04
CA GLY A 12 12.81 -39.95 -33.03
C GLY A 12 12.77 -39.04 -31.79
N PHE A 13 11.79 -39.17 -30.89
CA PHE A 13 11.79 -38.46 -29.60
C PHE A 13 12.47 -39.30 -28.51
N ARG A 14 13.39 -38.71 -27.76
CA ARG A 14 14.04 -39.36 -26.60
C ARG A 14 14.24 -38.39 -25.44
N VAL A 15 14.05 -38.89 -24.22
CA VAL A 15 14.52 -38.22 -22.99
C VAL A 15 15.93 -38.72 -22.72
N VAL A 16 16.94 -37.84 -22.83
CA VAL A 16 18.35 -38.25 -22.86
C VAL A 16 18.92 -38.49 -21.48
N LYS A 17 18.78 -37.50 -20.60
CA LYS A 17 19.30 -37.56 -19.22
C LYS A 17 18.55 -36.60 -18.31
N SER A 18 18.56 -36.93 -17.02
CA SER A 18 18.14 -36.03 -15.97
C SER A 18 19.26 -35.04 -15.63
N LEU A 19 18.90 -33.78 -15.39
CA LEU A 19 19.78 -32.68 -15.07
C LEU A 19 19.65 -32.37 -13.57
N ALA A 20 20.79 -32.44 -12.87
CA ALA A 20 20.85 -32.04 -11.47
C ALA A 20 20.59 -30.53 -11.33
N LYS A 21 19.92 -30.15 -10.24
CA LYS A 21 19.52 -28.78 -9.97
C LYS A 21 19.61 -28.43 -8.48
N LEU A 22 19.74 -27.13 -8.22
CA LEU A 22 19.85 -26.56 -6.88
C LEU A 22 18.62 -26.86 -6.03
N GLY A 23 17.43 -26.44 -6.49
CA GLY A 23 16.13 -26.64 -5.83
C GLY A 23 15.11 -27.34 -6.73
N TYR A 24 13.85 -27.41 -6.27
CA TYR A 24 12.74 -28.03 -7.01
C TYR A 24 12.94 -29.51 -7.34
N LYS A 25 13.73 -30.23 -6.53
CA LYS A 25 14.21 -31.59 -6.82
C LYS A 25 13.11 -32.64 -7.06
N GLY A 26 11.86 -32.38 -6.67
CA GLY A 26 10.72 -33.26 -6.92
C GLY A 26 10.13 -33.20 -8.34
N VAL A 27 10.59 -32.28 -9.19
CA VAL A 27 10.17 -32.18 -10.60
C VAL A 27 11.32 -32.62 -11.49
N ASP A 28 11.10 -33.52 -12.44
CA ASP A 28 12.15 -33.91 -13.37
C ASP A 28 12.54 -32.74 -14.28
N THR A 29 13.84 -32.56 -14.46
CA THR A 29 14.40 -31.60 -15.44
C THR A 29 15.31 -32.41 -16.33
N VAL A 30 14.95 -32.52 -17.61
CA VAL A 30 15.56 -33.47 -18.53
C VAL A 30 15.94 -32.82 -19.84
N GLU A 31 16.95 -33.36 -20.49
CA GLU A 31 17.30 -33.01 -21.86
C GLU A 31 16.40 -33.81 -22.83
N LEU A 32 15.72 -33.10 -23.73
CA LEU A 32 14.86 -33.68 -24.76
C LEU A 32 15.59 -33.67 -26.11
N LEU A 33 15.69 -34.82 -26.76
CA LEU A 33 16.28 -34.98 -28.08
C LEU A 33 15.19 -35.34 -29.10
N PHE A 34 15.25 -34.67 -30.25
CA PHE A 34 14.38 -34.89 -31.40
C PHE A 34 15.28 -35.18 -32.60
N GLU A 35 15.40 -36.45 -32.97
CA GLU A 35 16.22 -36.96 -34.08
C GLU A 35 15.30 -37.57 -35.14
N ASP A 36 15.12 -36.88 -36.27
CA ASP A 36 14.13 -37.24 -37.31
C ASP A 36 12.72 -37.49 -36.75
N CYS A 37 12.34 -36.72 -35.72
CA CYS A 37 11.09 -36.90 -35.00
C CYS A 37 9.88 -36.53 -35.88
N ARG A 38 9.14 -37.54 -36.32
CA ARG A 38 7.93 -37.35 -37.13
C ARG A 38 6.75 -37.01 -36.22
N VAL A 39 6.21 -35.81 -36.39
CA VAL A 39 5.02 -35.33 -35.66
C VAL A 39 3.84 -35.26 -36.63
N PRO A 40 2.70 -35.93 -36.36
CA PRO A 40 1.53 -35.89 -37.23
C PRO A 40 0.95 -34.48 -37.36
N ALA A 41 0.34 -34.17 -38.52
CA ALA A 41 -0.35 -32.89 -38.73
C ALA A 41 -1.49 -32.65 -37.72
N ALA A 42 -2.12 -33.73 -37.23
CA ALA A 42 -3.15 -33.68 -36.19
C ALA A 42 -2.63 -33.11 -34.85
N ASN A 43 -1.31 -33.14 -34.63
CA ASN A 43 -0.67 -32.63 -33.41
C ASN A 43 -0.32 -31.14 -33.51
N LEU A 44 -0.58 -30.49 -34.65
CA LEU A 44 -0.46 -29.05 -34.80
C LEU A 44 -1.52 -28.35 -33.96
N VAL A 45 -1.09 -27.62 -32.94
CA VAL A 45 -2.00 -26.89 -32.05
C VAL A 45 -2.74 -25.83 -32.86
N GLY A 46 -4.08 -25.87 -32.78
CA GLY A 46 -4.97 -24.95 -33.52
C GLY A 46 -5.07 -25.21 -35.02
N GLY A 47 -4.45 -26.28 -35.56
CA GLY A 47 -4.64 -26.75 -36.94
C GLY A 47 -4.14 -25.81 -38.05
N VAL A 48 -3.56 -24.66 -37.72
CA VAL A 48 -3.07 -23.68 -38.69
C VAL A 48 -1.62 -23.33 -38.40
N GLU A 49 -0.75 -23.55 -39.38
CA GLU A 49 0.67 -23.24 -39.27
C GLU A 49 0.90 -21.74 -39.05
N GLY A 50 2.02 -21.39 -38.41
CA GLY A 50 2.40 -19.99 -38.18
C GLY A 50 1.69 -19.31 -37.01
N ARG A 51 0.71 -19.95 -36.38
CA ARG A 51 -0.04 -19.42 -35.21
C ARG A 51 0.58 -19.73 -33.83
N GLY A 52 1.70 -20.46 -33.80
CA GLY A 52 2.33 -20.96 -32.57
C GLY A 52 2.76 -19.89 -31.57
N PHE A 53 3.19 -18.71 -32.04
CA PHE A 53 3.65 -17.66 -31.12
C PHE A 53 2.53 -17.20 -30.17
N GLY A 54 1.36 -16.84 -30.71
CA GLY A 54 0.21 -16.42 -29.90
C GLY A 54 -0.27 -17.50 -28.92
N GLN A 55 -0.21 -18.76 -29.35
CA GLN A 55 -0.58 -19.91 -28.52
C GLN A 55 0.36 -20.04 -27.31
N VAL A 56 1.68 -19.95 -27.53
CA VAL A 56 2.66 -19.99 -26.44
C VAL A 56 2.51 -18.77 -25.52
N MET A 57 2.36 -17.56 -26.09
CA MET A 57 2.20 -16.34 -25.31
C MET A 57 0.94 -16.38 -24.43
N SER A 58 -0.15 -17.00 -24.88
CA SER A 58 -1.38 -17.18 -24.09
C SER A 58 -1.17 -18.05 -22.84
N GLY A 59 -0.21 -18.99 -22.90
CA GLY A 59 0.15 -19.84 -21.76
C GLY A 59 1.02 -19.13 -20.72
N LEU A 60 1.82 -18.14 -21.12
CA LEU A 60 2.75 -17.45 -20.22
C LEU A 60 2.03 -16.67 -19.12
N GLU A 61 0.84 -16.14 -19.37
CA GLU A 61 0.03 -15.47 -18.33
C GLU A 61 -0.28 -16.44 -17.18
N THR A 62 -0.80 -17.61 -17.51
CA THR A 62 -1.10 -18.68 -16.55
C THR A 62 0.18 -19.18 -15.88
N GLY A 63 1.27 -19.34 -16.64
CA GLY A 63 2.59 -19.73 -16.11
C GLY A 63 3.12 -18.75 -15.06
N ARG A 64 3.04 -17.45 -15.32
CA ARG A 64 3.45 -16.38 -14.39
C ARG A 64 2.63 -16.37 -13.11
N ILE A 65 1.29 -16.48 -13.23
CA ILE A 65 0.41 -16.58 -12.05
C ILE A 65 0.72 -17.85 -11.25
N ASN A 66 0.99 -18.97 -11.93
CA ASN A 66 1.36 -20.22 -11.28
C ASN A 66 2.69 -20.11 -10.51
N ILE A 67 3.71 -19.46 -11.08
CA ILE A 67 4.96 -19.16 -10.35
C ILE A 67 4.67 -18.27 -9.15
N ALA A 68 3.93 -17.17 -9.34
CA ALA A 68 3.58 -16.25 -8.25
C ALA A 68 2.87 -16.96 -7.08
N ALA A 69 1.90 -17.83 -7.36
CA ALA A 69 1.20 -18.61 -6.35
C ALA A 69 2.14 -19.54 -5.56
N ARG A 70 3.10 -20.19 -6.24
CA ARG A 70 4.12 -21.01 -5.59
C ARG A 70 5.08 -20.17 -4.74
N CYS A 71 5.44 -18.97 -5.21
CA CYS A 71 6.24 -18.03 -4.44
C CYS A 71 5.55 -17.65 -3.14
N VAL A 72 4.25 -17.33 -3.17
CA VAL A 72 3.47 -17.01 -1.98
C VAL A 72 3.47 -18.16 -0.97
N GLY A 73 3.35 -19.40 -1.44
CA GLY A 73 3.45 -20.59 -0.58
C GLY A 73 4.82 -20.75 0.08
N VAL A 74 5.91 -20.56 -0.67
CA VAL A 74 7.28 -20.63 -0.12
C VAL A 74 7.55 -19.47 0.85
N ALA A 75 7.11 -18.26 0.52
CA ALA A 75 7.24 -17.09 1.37
C ALA A 75 6.50 -17.29 2.70
N GLN A 76 5.27 -17.83 2.66
CA GLN A 76 4.50 -18.19 3.85
C GLN A 76 5.25 -19.20 4.71
N ALA A 77 5.71 -20.31 4.13
CA ALA A 77 6.41 -21.35 4.89
C ALA A 77 7.72 -20.85 5.54
N ALA A 78 8.47 -19.99 4.84
CA ALA A 78 9.65 -19.33 5.39
C ALA A 78 9.28 -18.38 6.56
N SER A 79 8.23 -17.59 6.39
CA SER A 79 7.72 -16.68 7.43
C SER A 79 7.23 -17.43 8.67
N ASP A 80 6.48 -18.53 8.48
CA ASP A 80 5.97 -19.37 9.57
C ASP A 80 7.12 -20.00 10.35
N SER A 81 8.17 -20.44 9.65
CA SER A 81 9.38 -20.98 10.27
C SER A 81 10.12 -19.94 11.10
N ALA A 82 10.26 -18.70 10.61
CA ALA A 82 10.87 -17.61 11.35
C ALA A 82 10.04 -17.22 12.59
N LEU A 83 8.71 -17.17 12.45
CA LEU A 83 7.80 -16.88 13.56
C LEU A 83 7.84 -17.98 14.63
N ALA A 84 7.83 -19.26 14.22
CA ALA A 84 7.95 -20.38 15.15
C ALA A 84 9.28 -20.36 15.92
N HIS A 85 10.38 -19.99 15.25
CA HIS A 85 11.68 -19.82 15.90
C HIS A 85 11.66 -18.70 16.94
N ALA A 86 11.16 -17.52 16.56
CA ALA A 86 11.07 -16.37 17.46
C ALA A 86 10.20 -16.66 18.70
N ARG A 87 9.06 -17.34 18.50
CA ARG A 87 8.19 -17.79 19.60
C ARG A 87 8.91 -18.74 20.56
N ALA A 88 9.64 -19.73 20.02
CA ALA A 88 10.41 -20.65 20.86
C ALA A 88 11.51 -19.93 21.67
N ALA A 89 12.05 -18.83 21.15
CA ALA A 89 13.00 -17.97 21.85
C ALA A 89 12.35 -16.98 22.84
N GLY A 90 11.01 -16.84 22.82
CA GLY A 90 10.31 -15.81 23.62
C GLY A 90 10.52 -14.38 23.10
N GLU A 91 10.86 -14.24 21.81
CA GLU A 91 11.17 -12.95 21.18
C GLU A 91 10.13 -12.59 20.10
N ALA A 92 10.01 -11.29 19.82
CA ALA A 92 9.18 -10.77 18.73
C ALA A 92 9.96 -9.70 17.94
N PRO A 93 11.02 -10.08 17.20
CA PRO A 93 11.85 -9.12 16.51
C PRO A 93 11.05 -8.36 15.43
N PRO A 94 11.28 -7.04 15.25
CA PRO A 94 10.53 -6.21 14.29
C PRO A 94 10.48 -6.76 12.86
N VAL A 95 11.52 -7.49 12.43
CA VAL A 95 11.60 -8.09 11.09
C VAL A 95 10.45 -9.05 10.77
N LEU A 96 9.79 -9.64 11.78
CA LEU A 96 8.60 -10.48 11.57
C LEU A 96 7.43 -9.68 10.99
N ALA A 97 7.32 -8.40 11.34
CA ALA A 97 6.31 -7.51 10.78
C ALA A 97 6.56 -7.27 9.28
N ASP A 98 7.81 -7.02 8.89
CA ASP A 98 8.18 -6.83 7.48
C ASP A 98 7.95 -8.11 6.66
N LEU A 99 8.32 -9.28 7.21
CA LEU A 99 8.05 -10.58 6.60
C LEU A 99 6.56 -10.81 6.34
N ALA A 100 5.73 -10.67 7.38
CA ALA A 100 4.30 -10.89 7.26
C ALA A 100 3.65 -9.90 6.28
N THR A 101 4.09 -8.64 6.31
CA THR A 101 3.66 -7.59 5.36
C THR A 101 4.00 -7.97 3.92
N ARG A 102 5.22 -8.43 3.66
CA ARG A 102 5.68 -8.84 2.32
C ARG A 102 4.92 -10.05 1.80
N VAL A 103 4.70 -11.06 2.63
CA VAL A 103 3.92 -12.26 2.27
C VAL A 103 2.49 -11.88 1.90
N GLU A 104 1.84 -11.02 2.69
CA GLU A 104 0.47 -10.61 2.43
C GLU A 104 0.35 -9.73 1.18
N ALA A 105 1.30 -8.80 0.97
CA ALA A 105 1.39 -8.02 -0.26
C ALA A 105 1.56 -8.92 -1.50
N ALA A 106 2.41 -9.95 -1.43
CA ALA A 106 2.59 -10.90 -2.53
C ALA A 106 1.32 -11.71 -2.80
N ARG A 107 0.59 -12.09 -1.73
CA ARG A 107 -0.67 -12.82 -1.82
C ARG A 107 -1.73 -12.01 -2.55
N VAL A 108 -1.94 -10.74 -2.17
CA VAL A 108 -2.99 -9.91 -2.77
C VAL A 108 -2.73 -9.60 -4.24
N VAL A 109 -1.49 -9.31 -4.63
CA VAL A 109 -1.14 -9.08 -6.05
C VAL A 109 -1.35 -10.35 -6.87
N THR A 110 -0.99 -11.52 -6.31
CA THR A 110 -1.20 -12.81 -6.98
C THR A 110 -2.68 -13.12 -7.18
N TYR A 111 -3.50 -12.95 -6.14
CA TYR A 111 -4.94 -13.21 -6.23
C TYR A 111 -5.67 -12.20 -7.11
N TRP A 112 -5.22 -10.95 -7.14
CA TRP A 112 -5.73 -9.96 -8.07
C TRP A 112 -5.50 -10.41 -9.52
N ALA A 113 -4.27 -10.75 -9.90
CA ALA A 113 -3.97 -11.23 -11.26
C ALA A 113 -4.74 -12.51 -11.62
N ALA A 114 -4.86 -13.45 -10.67
CA ALA A 114 -5.66 -14.66 -10.85
C ALA A 114 -7.15 -14.35 -11.05
N GLY A 115 -7.73 -13.45 -10.26
CA GLY A 115 -9.12 -13.05 -10.36
C GLY A 115 -9.45 -12.37 -11.70
N LEU A 116 -8.54 -11.57 -12.25
CA LEU A 116 -8.68 -11.02 -13.61
C LEU A 116 -8.73 -12.16 -14.64
N LYS A 117 -7.84 -13.15 -14.51
CA LYS A 117 -7.81 -14.31 -15.42
C LYS A 117 -9.09 -15.13 -15.35
N ASP A 118 -9.63 -15.36 -14.16
CA ASP A 118 -10.88 -16.10 -13.93
C ASP A 118 -12.08 -15.40 -14.59
N ARG A 119 -12.10 -14.06 -14.56
CA ARG A 119 -13.10 -13.23 -15.26
C ARG A 119 -12.83 -13.07 -16.76
N ARG A 120 -11.77 -13.70 -17.29
CA ARG A 120 -11.32 -13.64 -18.68
C ARG A 120 -10.95 -12.22 -19.14
N GLU A 121 -10.54 -11.36 -18.21
CA GLU A 121 -9.96 -10.07 -18.51
C GLU A 121 -8.52 -10.25 -19.01
N ARG A 122 -8.03 -9.27 -19.79
CA ARG A 122 -6.62 -9.22 -20.19
C ARG A 122 -5.76 -8.97 -18.96
N CYS A 123 -4.84 -9.89 -18.63
CA CYS A 123 -4.06 -9.83 -17.39
C CYS A 123 -2.53 -10.00 -17.59
N ASP A 124 -1.99 -9.73 -18.78
CA ASP A 124 -0.57 -9.94 -19.09
C ASP A 124 0.39 -9.01 -18.30
N LEU A 125 -0.04 -7.79 -17.99
CA LEU A 125 0.70 -6.84 -17.15
C LEU A 125 0.65 -7.30 -15.70
N GLU A 126 -0.54 -7.65 -15.26
CA GLU A 126 -0.92 -8.00 -13.90
C GLU A 126 -0.26 -9.33 -13.47
N ALA A 127 -0.27 -10.33 -14.35
CA ALA A 127 0.47 -11.58 -14.17
C ALA A 127 1.99 -11.35 -14.10
N GLY A 128 2.52 -10.41 -14.89
CA GLY A 128 3.92 -10.00 -14.83
C GLY A 128 4.27 -9.35 -13.49
N MET A 129 3.46 -8.40 -13.03
CA MET A 129 3.60 -7.76 -11.71
C MET A 129 3.53 -8.77 -10.57
N ALA A 130 2.56 -9.70 -10.61
CA ALA A 130 2.43 -10.76 -9.62
C ALA A 130 3.67 -11.66 -9.57
N LYS A 131 4.15 -12.12 -10.72
CA LYS A 131 5.36 -12.96 -10.78
C LYS A 131 6.59 -12.21 -10.26
N LEU A 132 6.77 -10.95 -10.68
CA LEU A 132 7.87 -10.12 -10.25
C LEU A 132 7.85 -9.96 -8.73
N PHE A 133 6.74 -9.44 -8.18
CA PHE A 133 6.65 -9.12 -6.76
C PHE A 133 6.75 -10.37 -5.88
N ALA A 134 6.00 -11.42 -6.21
CA ALA A 134 5.95 -12.62 -5.39
C ALA A 134 7.28 -13.37 -5.36
N SER A 135 8.02 -13.42 -6.48
CA SER A 135 9.33 -14.09 -6.51
C SER A 135 10.40 -13.37 -5.71
N GLU A 136 10.45 -12.03 -5.76
CA GLU A 136 11.33 -11.23 -4.90
C GLU A 136 10.96 -11.41 -3.43
N ALA A 137 9.67 -11.33 -3.08
CA ALA A 137 9.19 -11.52 -1.71
C ALA A 137 9.51 -12.92 -1.16
N ALA A 138 9.41 -13.97 -1.99
CA ALA A 138 9.75 -15.32 -1.57
C ALA A 138 11.25 -15.48 -1.29
N HIS A 139 12.10 -14.89 -2.13
CA HIS A 139 13.54 -14.92 -1.90
C HIS A 139 13.94 -14.13 -0.64
N GLU A 140 13.42 -12.92 -0.48
CA GLU A 140 13.61 -12.10 0.71
C GLU A 140 13.18 -12.85 1.99
N ALA A 141 11.98 -13.45 1.97
CA ALA A 141 11.46 -14.23 3.09
C ALA A 141 12.35 -15.43 3.43
N ALA A 142 12.82 -16.18 2.43
CA ALA A 142 13.71 -17.31 2.65
C ALA A 142 15.07 -16.89 3.23
N VAL A 143 15.63 -15.76 2.79
CA VAL A 143 16.89 -15.21 3.32
C VAL A 143 16.73 -14.76 4.77
N ILE A 144 15.64 -14.06 5.10
CA ILE A 144 15.38 -13.64 6.48
C ILE A 144 15.15 -14.86 7.37
N ALA A 145 14.42 -15.87 6.91
CA ALA A 145 14.22 -17.11 7.66
C ALA A 145 15.55 -17.83 7.92
N LEU A 146 16.45 -17.92 6.94
CA LEU A 146 17.80 -18.46 7.17
C LEU A 146 18.54 -17.70 8.29
N ARG A 147 18.50 -16.37 8.25
CA ARG A 147 19.15 -15.52 9.25
C ARG A 147 18.54 -15.69 10.64
N ALA A 148 17.21 -15.78 10.72
CA ALA A 148 16.50 -15.99 11.97
C ALA A 148 16.92 -17.29 12.68
N HIS A 149 17.22 -18.34 11.93
CA HIS A 149 17.69 -19.63 12.48
C HIS A 149 19.21 -19.70 12.71
N GLY A 150 19.97 -18.64 12.40
CA GLY A 150 21.43 -18.62 12.54
C GLY A 150 22.13 -19.76 11.78
N GLU A 151 23.16 -20.37 12.38
CA GLU A 151 23.88 -21.52 11.80
C GLU A 151 22.97 -22.73 11.57
N ALA A 152 21.92 -22.90 12.38
CA ALA A 152 21.01 -24.03 12.20
C ALA A 152 20.21 -23.93 10.89
N GLY A 153 20.00 -22.71 10.37
CA GLY A 153 19.22 -22.45 9.16
C GLY A 153 19.72 -23.17 7.90
N VAL A 154 21.03 -23.48 7.83
CA VAL A 154 21.62 -24.19 6.67
C VAL A 154 21.54 -25.72 6.78
N LEU A 155 21.03 -26.25 7.90
CA LEU A 155 20.93 -27.68 8.10
C LEU A 155 19.72 -28.26 7.37
N ALA A 156 19.92 -29.31 6.58
CA ALA A 156 18.87 -29.99 5.79
C ALA A 156 17.72 -30.60 6.61
N ARG A 157 17.87 -30.71 7.94
CA ARG A 157 16.80 -31.13 8.85
C ARG A 157 15.77 -30.02 9.11
N LEU A 158 16.11 -28.77 8.80
CA LEU A 158 15.18 -27.65 8.81
C LEU A 158 14.72 -27.41 7.37
N ASP A 159 13.41 -27.27 7.17
CA ASP A 159 12.84 -27.01 5.85
C ASP A 159 13.25 -25.64 5.26
N VAL A 160 13.86 -24.77 6.07
CA VAL A 160 14.30 -23.42 5.67
C VAL A 160 15.31 -23.44 4.53
N GLU A 161 16.30 -24.36 4.55
CA GLU A 161 17.25 -24.46 3.43
C GLU A 161 16.56 -24.81 2.12
N ARG A 162 15.53 -25.67 2.19
CA ARG A 162 14.73 -26.07 1.03
C ARG A 162 13.99 -24.86 0.46
N HIS A 163 13.42 -24.02 1.31
CA HIS A 163 12.76 -22.80 0.86
C HIS A 163 13.76 -21.87 0.16
N TYR A 164 14.94 -21.67 0.73
CA TYR A 164 15.99 -20.85 0.12
C TYR A 164 16.41 -21.37 -1.26
N ARG A 165 16.79 -22.65 -1.39
CA ARG A 165 17.27 -23.21 -2.66
C ARG A 165 16.22 -23.23 -3.79
N ASP A 166 14.93 -23.17 -3.45
CA ASP A 166 13.84 -23.21 -4.42
C ASP A 166 13.58 -21.83 -5.04
N THR A 167 13.84 -20.74 -4.31
CA THR A 167 13.55 -19.36 -4.75
C THR A 167 14.34 -18.88 -5.99
N PRO A 168 15.61 -19.27 -6.24
CA PRO A 168 16.31 -18.84 -7.45
C PRO A 168 15.60 -19.26 -8.75
N LEU A 169 14.97 -20.44 -8.78
CA LEU A 169 14.18 -20.86 -9.93
C LEU A 169 12.97 -19.94 -10.15
N MET A 170 12.35 -19.48 -9.07
CA MET A 170 11.18 -18.59 -9.14
C MET A 170 11.54 -17.21 -9.70
N ILE A 171 12.75 -16.74 -9.45
CA ILE A 171 13.29 -15.48 -10.01
C ILE A 171 13.51 -15.60 -11.52
N ILE A 172 14.07 -16.72 -11.99
CA ILE A 172 14.46 -16.88 -13.41
C ILE A 172 13.38 -17.52 -14.30
N GLY A 173 12.48 -18.32 -13.72
CA GLY A 173 11.44 -19.06 -14.43
C GLY A 173 10.34 -18.16 -15.01
N GLU A 174 9.72 -18.60 -16.11
CA GLU A 174 8.66 -17.85 -16.83
C GLU A 174 9.06 -16.42 -17.23
N GLY A 175 10.37 -16.21 -17.44
CA GLY A 175 11.04 -14.94 -17.72
C GLY A 175 11.65 -14.33 -16.46
N THR A 176 12.93 -13.99 -16.50
CA THR A 176 13.65 -13.41 -15.35
C THR A 176 12.99 -12.12 -14.87
N ASN A 177 13.22 -11.73 -13.63
CA ASN A 177 12.63 -10.50 -13.08
C ASN A 177 13.01 -9.24 -13.88
N GLU A 178 14.19 -9.20 -14.48
CA GLU A 178 14.66 -8.12 -15.37
C GLU A 178 13.88 -8.08 -16.68
N ILE A 179 13.58 -9.26 -17.25
CA ILE A 179 12.70 -9.37 -18.41
C ILE A 179 11.28 -8.96 -18.04
N GLN A 180 10.76 -9.38 -16.88
CA GLN A 180 9.44 -8.95 -16.41
C GLN A 180 9.36 -7.44 -16.27
N ARG A 181 10.35 -6.81 -15.62
CA ARG A 181 10.40 -5.35 -15.48
C ARG A 181 10.37 -4.65 -16.83
N THR A 182 11.13 -5.13 -17.81
CA THR A 182 11.12 -4.58 -19.17
C THR A 182 9.75 -4.71 -19.85
N LEU A 183 9.11 -5.87 -19.71
CA LEU A 183 7.77 -6.11 -20.27
C LEU A 183 6.68 -5.28 -19.59
N ILE A 184 6.72 -5.16 -18.26
CA ILE A 184 5.80 -4.36 -17.45
C ILE A 184 5.89 -2.89 -17.87
N ALA A 185 7.10 -2.33 -17.92
CA ALA A 185 7.31 -0.93 -18.32
C ALA A 185 6.79 -0.64 -19.73
N ARG A 186 7.05 -1.55 -20.67
CA ARG A 186 6.56 -1.43 -22.05
C ARG A 186 5.03 -1.47 -22.11
N GLN A 187 4.41 -2.43 -21.43
CA GLN A 187 2.96 -2.55 -21.38
C GLN A 187 2.29 -1.35 -20.71
N LEU A 188 2.90 -0.76 -19.67
CA LEU A 188 2.40 0.47 -19.05
C LEU A 188 2.33 1.61 -20.06
N VAL A 189 3.40 1.82 -20.83
CA VAL A 189 3.43 2.85 -21.89
C VAL A 189 2.44 2.54 -23.00
N GLU A 190 2.37 1.28 -23.48
CA GLU A 190 1.44 0.87 -24.54
C GLU A 190 -0.04 1.01 -24.14
N ARG A 191 -0.39 0.70 -22.88
CA ARG A 191 -1.78 0.75 -22.39
C ARG A 191 -2.23 2.16 -22.01
N HIS A 192 -1.32 3.02 -21.53
CA HIS A 192 -1.70 4.27 -20.85
C HIS A 192 -1.09 5.53 -21.45
N GLY A 193 -0.01 5.43 -22.23
CA GLY A 193 0.70 6.60 -22.75
C GLY A 193 1.10 7.59 -21.64
N GLU A 194 0.98 8.90 -21.94
CA GLU A 194 1.36 10.00 -21.02
C GLU A 194 0.32 10.29 -19.92
N ARG A 195 -0.90 9.76 -20.05
CA ARG A 195 -2.01 9.98 -19.12
C ARG A 195 -2.41 8.65 -18.52
N LEU A 196 -1.72 8.29 -17.45
CA LEU A 196 -2.08 7.11 -16.69
C LEU A 196 -3.46 7.31 -16.04
N GLY A 197 -4.31 6.30 -16.17
CA GLY A 197 -5.51 6.15 -15.34
C GLY A 197 -5.17 5.51 -14.00
N ALA A 198 -6.05 4.66 -13.49
CA ALA A 198 -5.72 3.84 -12.31
C ALA A 198 -4.85 2.64 -12.71
N LEU A 199 -3.81 2.33 -11.92
CA LEU A 199 -2.99 1.11 -12.10
C LEU A 199 -3.77 -0.18 -11.82
N THR A 200 -4.83 -0.10 -11.02
CA THR A 200 -5.73 -1.21 -10.72
C THR A 200 -7.10 -0.91 -11.30
N SER A 201 -7.71 -1.88 -11.98
CA SER A 201 -9.09 -1.78 -12.44
C SER A 201 -10.03 -1.58 -11.25
N ARG A 202 -11.04 -0.72 -11.45
CA ARG A 202 -12.17 -0.53 -10.53
C ARG A 202 -13.46 -1.13 -11.09
N GLU A 203 -13.42 -1.90 -12.18
CA GLU A 203 -14.64 -2.42 -12.82
C GLU A 203 -15.44 -3.37 -11.94
N GLY A 204 -14.79 -4.07 -11.00
CA GLY A 204 -15.46 -4.94 -10.02
C GLY A 204 -16.05 -4.21 -8.81
N GLU A 205 -15.90 -2.89 -8.72
CA GLU A 205 -16.39 -2.09 -7.59
C GLU A 205 -17.87 -1.71 -7.75
N PRO A 206 -18.64 -1.57 -6.65
CA PRO A 206 -20.01 -1.09 -6.71
C PRO A 206 -20.13 0.25 -7.44
N ASP A 207 -21.20 0.41 -8.22
CA ASP A 207 -21.42 1.60 -9.07
C ASP A 207 -21.33 2.92 -8.30
N GLU A 208 -21.94 2.98 -7.11
CA GLU A 208 -21.92 4.14 -6.23
C GLU A 208 -20.47 4.51 -5.83
N ARG A 209 -19.66 3.51 -5.45
CA ARG A 209 -18.24 3.69 -5.12
C ARG A 209 -17.46 4.21 -6.33
N ARG A 210 -17.71 3.65 -7.52
CA ARG A 210 -17.05 4.11 -8.76
C ARG A 210 -17.41 5.57 -9.10
N GLN A 211 -18.68 5.94 -8.92
CA GLN A 211 -19.18 7.29 -9.22
C GLN A 211 -18.60 8.33 -8.27
N ILE A 212 -18.59 8.09 -6.95
CA ILE A 212 -18.04 9.06 -6.01
C ILE A 212 -16.54 9.28 -6.22
N VAL A 213 -15.78 8.20 -6.45
CA VAL A 213 -14.35 8.33 -6.69
C VAL A 213 -14.07 9.06 -8.02
N LEU A 214 -14.90 8.85 -9.04
CA LEU A 214 -14.82 9.62 -10.29
C LEU A 214 -15.11 11.11 -10.08
N ALA A 215 -16.13 11.44 -9.27
CA ALA A 215 -16.46 12.82 -8.93
C ALA A 215 -15.30 13.50 -8.18
N VAL A 216 -14.72 12.81 -7.19
CA VAL A 216 -13.54 13.29 -6.46
C VAL A 216 -12.34 13.48 -7.40
N ARG A 217 -12.10 12.54 -8.34
CA ARG A 217 -11.04 12.71 -9.34
C ARG A 217 -11.24 13.98 -10.18
N GLN A 218 -12.47 14.27 -10.60
CA GLN A 218 -12.75 15.48 -11.37
C GLN A 218 -12.52 16.75 -10.54
N PHE A 219 -12.92 16.74 -9.27
CA PHE A 219 -12.62 17.83 -8.32
C PHE A 219 -11.12 18.02 -8.14
N VAL A 220 -10.38 16.92 -8.00
CA VAL A 220 -8.92 16.95 -7.84
C VAL A 220 -8.24 17.63 -9.04
N GLU A 221 -8.64 17.27 -10.25
CA GLU A 221 -8.08 17.84 -11.48
C GLU A 221 -8.46 19.32 -11.69
N LYS A 222 -9.71 19.70 -11.37
CA LYS A 222 -10.24 21.04 -11.67
C LYS A 222 -10.00 22.07 -10.59
N SER A 223 -10.00 21.67 -9.32
CA SER A 223 -9.93 22.58 -8.17
C SER A 223 -8.65 22.36 -7.37
N LEU A 224 -8.36 21.12 -6.97
CA LEU A 224 -7.29 20.84 -6.01
C LEU A 224 -5.88 21.04 -6.58
N ILE A 225 -5.55 20.41 -7.72
CA ILE A 225 -4.22 20.49 -8.34
C ILE A 225 -3.87 21.94 -8.72
N PRO A 226 -4.76 22.72 -9.36
CA PRO A 226 -4.48 24.12 -9.67
C PRO A 226 -4.19 24.98 -8.43
N ALA A 227 -4.88 24.73 -7.30
CA ALA A 227 -4.69 25.50 -6.08
C ALA A 227 -3.29 25.36 -5.46
N VAL A 228 -2.57 24.26 -5.73
CA VAL A 228 -1.30 23.99 -5.05
C VAL A 228 -0.23 25.05 -5.36
N ALA A 229 -0.21 25.59 -6.57
CA ALA A 229 0.80 26.55 -7.03
C ALA A 229 0.85 27.83 -6.16
N ASP A 230 -0.31 28.29 -5.69
CA ASP A 230 -0.41 29.51 -4.87
C ASP A 230 -0.27 29.24 -3.37
N HIS A 231 -0.59 28.02 -2.92
CA HIS A 231 -0.66 27.71 -1.49
C HIS A 231 0.60 27.08 -0.94
N GLU A 232 1.18 26.09 -1.62
CA GLU A 232 2.30 25.31 -1.07
C GLU A 232 3.59 26.14 -0.89
N PRO A 233 4.02 26.98 -1.86
CA PRO A 233 5.19 27.83 -1.68
C PRO A 233 5.03 28.87 -0.56
N ALA A 234 3.80 29.36 -0.38
CA ALA A 234 3.45 30.34 0.64
C ALA A 234 3.08 29.74 2.00
N ALA A 235 3.12 28.40 2.13
CA ALA A 235 2.62 27.66 3.30
C ALA A 235 1.21 28.10 3.74
N ARG A 236 0.33 28.43 2.79
CA ARG A 236 -1.01 28.94 3.05
C ARG A 236 -2.00 27.79 3.26
N TYR A 237 -2.82 27.89 4.30
CA TYR A 237 -3.89 26.95 4.55
C TYR A 237 -4.97 27.00 3.43
N PRO A 238 -5.47 25.84 2.94
CA PRO A 238 -6.39 25.79 1.81
C PRO A 238 -7.88 25.97 2.21
N ASP A 239 -8.21 27.09 2.85
CA ASP A 239 -9.55 27.38 3.40
C ASP A 239 -10.71 27.16 2.42
N ALA A 240 -10.57 27.63 1.17
CA ALA A 240 -11.62 27.50 0.15
C ALA A 240 -11.83 26.04 -0.26
N ILE A 241 -10.75 25.30 -0.45
CA ILE A 241 -10.80 23.88 -0.82
C ILE A 241 -11.46 23.05 0.29
N ILE A 242 -11.13 23.32 1.57
CA ILE A 242 -11.76 22.61 2.69
C ILE A 242 -13.28 22.87 2.73
N ARG A 243 -13.72 24.10 2.45
CA ARG A 243 -15.16 24.41 2.33
C ARG A 243 -15.82 23.70 1.15
N GLU A 244 -15.20 23.69 -0.02
CA GLU A 244 -15.71 22.95 -1.18
C GLU A 244 -15.83 21.44 -0.87
N LEU A 245 -14.86 20.86 -0.17
CA LEU A 245 -14.93 19.46 0.27
C LEU A 245 -16.07 19.21 1.26
N ALA A 246 -16.37 20.17 2.14
CA ALA A 246 -17.51 20.10 3.05
C ALA A 246 -18.85 20.16 2.27
N GLU A 247 -18.97 21.04 1.27
CA GLU A 247 -20.14 21.15 0.40
C GLU A 247 -20.37 19.86 -0.42
N LEU A 248 -19.30 19.16 -0.79
CA LEU A 248 -19.36 17.84 -1.43
C LEU A 248 -19.67 16.69 -0.44
N GLY A 249 -19.78 16.98 0.86
CA GLY A 249 -20.05 16.00 1.92
C GLY A 249 -18.84 15.14 2.30
N LEU A 250 -17.64 15.44 1.79
CA LEU A 250 -16.46 14.59 1.95
C LEU A 250 -15.85 14.67 3.37
N LEU A 251 -16.16 15.71 4.15
CA LEU A 251 -15.81 15.76 5.58
C LEU A 251 -16.72 14.85 6.43
N GLY A 252 -17.91 14.51 5.94
CA GLY A 252 -18.84 13.56 6.55
C GLY A 252 -18.88 12.21 5.83
N ALA A 253 -17.85 11.86 5.07
CA ALA A 253 -17.89 10.72 4.14
C ALA A 253 -18.29 9.40 4.80
N THR A 254 -17.71 9.08 5.96
CA THR A 254 -17.92 7.83 6.70
C THR A 254 -19.16 7.84 7.60
N VAL A 255 -19.73 9.02 7.84
CA VAL A 255 -20.79 9.22 8.83
C VAL A 255 -22.15 8.84 8.24
N GLU A 256 -23.03 8.23 9.03
CA GLU A 256 -24.34 7.81 8.55
C GLU A 256 -25.20 8.99 8.04
N PRO A 257 -26.02 8.78 6.99
CA PRO A 257 -26.88 9.83 6.43
C PRO A 257 -27.85 10.47 7.43
N ARG A 258 -28.31 9.72 8.44
CA ARG A 258 -29.25 10.21 9.46
C ARG A 258 -28.72 11.40 10.29
N VAL A 259 -27.41 11.54 10.41
CA VAL A 259 -26.73 12.62 11.13
C VAL A 259 -25.93 13.53 10.17
N GLY A 260 -26.25 13.46 8.87
CA GLY A 260 -25.77 14.39 7.85
C GLY A 260 -24.47 13.99 7.16
N GLY A 261 -24.08 12.71 7.17
CA GLY A 261 -22.94 12.20 6.39
C GLY A 261 -23.35 11.52 5.07
N LEU A 262 -22.37 10.95 4.37
CA LEU A 262 -22.60 10.22 3.10
C LEU A 262 -22.80 8.72 3.27
N GLY A 263 -22.42 8.14 4.42
CA GLY A 263 -22.52 6.71 4.68
C GLY A 263 -21.59 5.85 3.82
N LEU A 264 -20.46 6.39 3.35
CA LEU A 264 -19.47 5.60 2.62
C LEU A 264 -18.84 4.56 3.53
N ASP A 265 -18.69 3.37 2.98
CA ASP A 265 -17.88 2.34 3.62
C ASP A 265 -16.38 2.72 3.64
N ASP A 266 -15.62 1.99 4.45
CA ASP A 266 -14.19 2.25 4.63
C ASP A 266 -13.41 2.09 3.31
N ALA A 267 -13.83 1.17 2.42
CA ALA A 267 -13.25 0.99 1.10
C ALA A 267 -13.45 2.21 0.18
N GLY A 268 -14.67 2.75 0.10
CA GLY A 268 -14.93 4.00 -0.63
C GLY A 268 -14.17 5.18 -0.04
N THR A 269 -14.08 5.24 1.29
CA THR A 269 -13.35 6.29 2.01
C THR A 269 -11.86 6.29 1.68
N VAL A 270 -11.18 5.13 1.74
CA VAL A 270 -9.76 5.05 1.42
C VAL A 270 -9.48 5.38 -0.06
N MET A 271 -10.39 5.03 -0.97
CA MET A 271 -10.26 5.41 -2.39
C MET A 271 -10.41 6.93 -2.60
N VAL A 272 -11.28 7.59 -1.85
CA VAL A 272 -11.41 9.06 -1.86
C VAL A 272 -10.13 9.71 -1.35
N LEU A 273 -9.58 9.23 -0.23
CA LEU A 273 -8.32 9.72 0.33
C LEU A 273 -7.14 9.53 -0.64
N GLU A 274 -7.08 8.39 -1.34
CA GLU A 274 -6.08 8.15 -2.40
C GLU A 274 -6.16 9.21 -3.51
N GLU A 275 -7.36 9.51 -4.04
CA GLU A 275 -7.49 10.51 -5.10
C GLU A 275 -7.15 11.93 -4.61
N LEU A 276 -7.57 12.31 -3.39
CA LEU A 276 -7.21 13.59 -2.79
C LEU A 276 -5.69 13.71 -2.62
N ALA A 277 -5.02 12.66 -2.14
CA ALA A 277 -3.57 12.66 -1.95
C ALA A 277 -2.81 12.69 -3.27
N ARG A 278 -3.36 12.10 -4.35
CA ARG A 278 -2.80 12.24 -5.71
C ARG A 278 -2.76 13.70 -6.16
N GLY A 279 -3.75 14.50 -5.75
CA GLY A 279 -3.75 15.94 -5.99
C GLY A 279 -2.81 16.68 -5.05
N TRP A 280 -3.09 16.59 -3.74
CA TRP A 280 -2.34 17.32 -2.73
C TRP A 280 -2.42 16.64 -1.35
N THR A 281 -1.27 16.12 -0.89
CA THR A 281 -1.09 15.42 0.39
C THR A 281 -1.59 16.22 1.60
N THR A 282 -1.42 17.55 1.60
CA THR A 282 -1.83 18.42 2.72
C THR A 282 -3.33 18.36 2.97
N VAL A 283 -4.12 18.50 1.91
CA VAL A 283 -5.58 18.43 1.99
C VAL A 283 -6.03 17.02 2.37
N ALA A 284 -5.41 15.99 1.80
CA ALA A 284 -5.72 14.61 2.15
C ALA A 284 -5.44 14.30 3.63
N ALA A 285 -4.36 14.85 4.20
CA ALA A 285 -4.05 14.70 5.63
C ALA A 285 -5.10 15.36 6.54
N VAL A 286 -5.55 16.58 6.20
CA VAL A 286 -6.66 17.25 6.93
C VAL A 286 -7.91 16.39 6.91
N VAL A 287 -8.32 15.90 5.73
CA VAL A 287 -9.52 15.08 5.57
C VAL A 287 -9.38 13.75 6.30
N ALA A 288 -8.21 13.08 6.23
CA ALA A 288 -7.97 11.82 6.93
C ALA A 288 -8.08 11.97 8.46
N GLY A 289 -7.46 13.01 9.03
CA GLY A 289 -7.55 13.31 10.46
C GLY A 289 -8.98 13.62 10.90
N HIS A 290 -9.69 14.42 10.11
CA HIS A 290 -11.09 14.77 10.36
C HIS A 290 -12.00 13.53 10.34
N LEU A 291 -11.89 12.71 9.28
CA LEU A 291 -12.69 11.49 9.13
C LEU A 291 -12.38 10.46 10.22
N GLY A 292 -11.13 10.39 10.70
CA GLY A 292 -10.78 9.55 11.84
C GLY A 292 -11.59 9.91 13.09
N CYS A 293 -11.75 11.21 13.37
CA CYS A 293 -12.57 11.68 14.48
C CYS A 293 -14.06 11.45 14.24
N ALA A 294 -14.59 11.85 13.08
CA ALA A 294 -16.00 11.73 12.75
C ALA A 294 -16.46 10.26 12.78
N ARG A 295 -15.65 9.35 12.21
CA ARG A 295 -15.91 7.92 12.21
C ARG A 295 -15.89 7.31 13.61
N ALA A 296 -14.94 7.71 14.46
CA ALA A 296 -14.87 7.20 15.83
C ALA A 296 -16.10 7.61 16.65
N LEU A 297 -16.56 8.86 16.49
CA LEU A 297 -17.78 9.35 17.12
C LEU A 297 -19.00 8.59 16.61
N ASP A 298 -19.14 8.42 15.30
CA ASP A 298 -20.27 7.71 14.69
C ASP A 298 -20.40 6.25 15.20
N ARG A 299 -19.26 5.56 15.34
CA ARG A 299 -19.25 4.16 15.78
C ARG A 299 -19.34 3.95 17.29
N ALA A 300 -18.73 4.81 18.10
CA ALA A 300 -18.53 4.55 19.52
C ALA A 300 -19.24 5.53 20.47
N ALA A 301 -19.60 6.73 20.01
CA ALA A 301 -20.24 7.70 20.89
C ALA A 301 -21.71 7.31 21.21
N PRO A 302 -22.22 7.65 22.41
CA PRO A 302 -23.64 7.51 22.72
C PRO A 302 -24.53 8.25 21.72
N PRO A 303 -25.78 7.80 21.46
CA PRO A 303 -26.66 8.43 20.47
C PRO A 303 -26.83 9.95 20.62
N ALA A 304 -27.03 10.44 21.85
CA ALA A 304 -27.16 11.87 22.11
C ALA A 304 -25.89 12.67 21.76
N GLU A 305 -24.71 12.11 22.03
CA GLU A 305 -23.43 12.75 21.68
C GLU A 305 -23.20 12.75 20.16
N ARG A 306 -23.61 11.68 19.45
CA ARG A 306 -23.55 11.62 17.98
C ARG A 306 -24.41 12.70 17.35
N GLU A 307 -25.68 12.77 17.74
CA GLU A 307 -26.66 13.74 17.20
C GLU A 307 -26.26 15.19 17.51
N ALA A 308 -25.62 15.44 18.66
CA ALA A 308 -25.17 16.77 19.04
C ALA A 308 -23.92 17.23 18.29
N ARG A 309 -23.00 16.32 17.94
CA ARG A 309 -21.65 16.68 17.46
C ARG A 309 -21.43 16.47 15.97
N LEU A 310 -21.90 15.34 15.42
CA LEU A 310 -21.62 14.96 14.05
C LEU A 310 -22.14 15.95 13.01
N PRO A 311 -23.36 16.54 13.13
CA PRO A 311 -23.87 17.44 12.09
C PRO A 311 -22.98 18.67 11.81
N ALA A 312 -22.29 19.19 12.83
CA ALA A 312 -21.38 20.32 12.65
C ALA A 312 -20.03 19.90 12.04
N LEU A 313 -19.56 18.68 12.33
CA LEU A 313 -18.38 18.10 11.71
C LEU A 313 -18.63 17.78 10.23
N THR A 314 -19.76 17.14 9.90
CA THR A 314 -20.08 16.75 8.53
C THR A 314 -20.27 17.97 7.61
N ARG A 315 -20.82 19.07 8.12
CA ARG A 315 -20.95 20.35 7.41
C ARG A 315 -19.66 21.18 7.35
N GLY A 316 -18.59 20.74 8.02
CA GLY A 316 -17.33 21.49 8.09
C GLY A 316 -17.42 22.79 8.88
N GLU A 317 -18.48 23.00 9.66
CA GLU A 317 -18.64 24.15 10.58
C GLU A 317 -17.65 24.06 11.74
N ARG A 318 -17.32 22.83 12.14
CA ARG A 318 -16.28 22.49 13.11
C ARG A 318 -15.30 21.52 12.45
N LEU A 319 -14.01 21.72 12.67
CA LEU A 319 -12.98 20.77 12.21
C LEU A 319 -12.46 19.94 13.39
N ALA A 320 -12.07 18.71 13.10
CA ALA A 320 -11.49 17.80 14.07
C ALA A 320 -10.19 17.20 13.52
N THR A 321 -9.37 16.66 14.42
CA THR A 321 -8.19 15.88 14.03
C THR A 321 -7.96 14.73 14.99
N ALA A 322 -7.57 13.57 14.46
CA ALA A 322 -7.20 12.40 15.25
C ALA A 322 -5.69 12.38 15.49
N VAL A 323 -5.29 12.18 16.75
CA VAL A 323 -3.90 12.22 17.20
C VAL A 323 -3.62 10.95 18.00
N VAL A 324 -2.99 9.97 17.35
CA VAL A 324 -2.76 8.66 17.96
C VAL A 324 -1.32 8.44 18.47
N GLY A 325 -0.38 9.25 18.00
CA GLY A 325 1.02 9.22 18.44
C GLY A 325 1.30 10.16 19.62
N GLY A 326 2.42 9.90 20.30
CA GLY A 326 2.88 10.62 21.48
C GLY A 326 2.69 9.83 22.77
N ASP A 327 3.17 10.44 23.85
CA ASP A 327 3.22 9.86 25.19
C ASP A 327 2.14 10.50 26.06
N VAL A 328 0.89 10.08 25.84
CA VAL A 328 -0.27 10.55 26.61
C VAL A 328 -0.72 9.45 27.58
N ALA A 329 -0.67 9.75 28.87
CA ALA A 329 -1.17 8.87 29.93
C ALA A 329 -2.61 9.22 30.31
N ALA A 330 -3.41 8.20 30.63
CA ALA A 330 -4.76 8.35 31.13
C ALA A 330 -4.85 7.84 32.58
N ARG A 331 -5.29 8.69 33.51
CA ARG A 331 -5.42 8.35 34.94
C ARG A 331 -6.86 8.49 35.42
N ARG A 332 -7.33 7.53 36.22
CA ARG A 332 -8.70 7.57 36.76
C ARG A 332 -8.72 8.23 38.14
N THR A 333 -9.26 9.45 38.21
CA THR A 333 -9.46 10.20 39.46
C THR A 333 -10.82 10.91 39.47
N PRO A 334 -11.79 10.35 40.21
CA PRO A 334 -13.23 10.17 39.90
C PRO A 334 -13.73 10.13 38.43
N GLY A 335 -12.97 10.60 37.46
CA GLY A 335 -13.15 10.43 36.01
C GLY A 335 -11.80 10.29 35.32
N LEU A 336 -11.77 10.22 33.99
CA LEU A 336 -10.52 10.12 33.24
C LEU A 336 -9.85 11.50 33.13
N LEU A 337 -8.56 11.59 33.42
CA LEU A 337 -7.71 12.76 33.16
C LEU A 337 -6.55 12.35 32.26
N LEU A 338 -6.17 13.22 31.32
CA LEU A 338 -5.09 13.00 30.37
C LEU A 338 -3.86 13.85 30.75
N TYR A 339 -2.68 13.26 30.64
CA TYR A 339 -1.40 13.89 30.95
C TYR A 339 -0.34 13.57 29.89
N GLY A 340 0.58 14.48 29.64
CA GLY A 340 1.72 14.27 28.74
C GLY A 340 1.62 15.10 27.46
N ALA A 341 2.19 14.61 26.37
CA ALA A 341 2.22 15.33 25.11
C ALA A 341 1.94 14.40 23.93
N THR A 342 1.19 14.90 22.96
CA THR A 342 0.98 14.18 21.70
C THR A 342 2.17 14.34 20.76
N ALA A 343 2.24 13.49 19.74
CA ALA A 343 2.94 13.84 18.51
C ALA A 343 2.29 15.08 17.86
N LEU A 344 2.88 15.59 16.78
CA LEU A 344 2.31 16.72 16.05
C LEU A 344 0.90 16.40 15.54
N ALA A 345 -0.09 17.13 16.05
CA ALA A 345 -1.47 17.06 15.61
C ALA A 345 -1.64 17.91 14.34
N ASP A 346 -2.04 17.28 13.24
CA ASP A 346 -2.30 17.98 11.99
C ASP A 346 -3.52 18.87 12.11
N ASN A 347 -3.50 20.00 11.41
CA ASN A 347 -4.58 20.97 11.39
C ASN A 347 -4.88 21.53 12.80
N ALA A 348 -3.95 21.40 13.74
CA ALA A 348 -4.13 21.80 15.12
C ALA A 348 -4.54 23.26 15.31
N PRO A 349 -4.15 24.24 14.47
CA PRO A 349 -4.62 25.63 14.61
C PRO A 349 -6.10 25.83 14.25
N ARG A 350 -6.70 24.93 13.47
CA ARG A 350 -8.09 25.05 13.00
C ARG A 350 -9.01 23.99 13.61
N ALA A 351 -8.47 22.88 14.12
CA ALA A 351 -9.26 21.86 14.78
C ALA A 351 -9.88 22.39 16.08
N GLU A 352 -11.17 22.18 16.27
CA GLU A 352 -11.90 22.53 17.47
C GLU A 352 -12.01 21.37 18.45
N CYS A 353 -11.80 20.13 17.97
CA CYS A 353 -11.71 18.96 18.83
C CYS A 353 -10.61 18.00 18.35
N PHE A 354 -10.04 17.30 19.32
CA PHE A 354 -8.90 16.41 19.16
C PHE A 354 -9.29 15.02 19.65
N LEU A 355 -9.24 14.02 18.78
CA LEU A 355 -9.40 12.62 19.21
C LEU A 355 -8.02 12.08 19.58
N VAL A 356 -7.76 11.98 20.89
CA VAL A 356 -6.46 11.62 21.45
C VAL A 356 -6.44 10.15 21.87
N ARG A 357 -5.42 9.41 21.43
CA ARG A 357 -5.07 8.11 22.02
C ARG A 357 -4.25 8.37 23.28
N ALA A 358 -4.65 7.73 24.38
CA ALA A 358 -3.90 7.73 25.62
C ALA A 358 -3.74 6.29 26.14
N VAL A 359 -2.76 6.06 27.01
CA VAL A 359 -2.51 4.75 27.62
C VAL A 359 -2.84 4.83 29.11
N ASP A 360 -3.69 3.94 29.60
CA ASP A 360 -4.06 3.89 31.01
C ASP A 360 -3.01 3.18 31.88
N GLU A 361 -3.26 3.15 33.20
CA GLU A 361 -2.35 2.55 34.19
C GLU A 361 -2.17 1.03 34.00
N ASP A 362 -3.09 0.37 33.31
CA ASP A 362 -3.02 -1.06 32.97
C ASP A 362 -2.34 -1.29 31.60
N GLY A 363 -1.86 -0.23 30.94
CA GLY A 363 -1.24 -0.29 29.63
C GLY A 363 -2.24 -0.38 28.47
N ARG A 364 -3.54 -0.16 28.71
CA ARG A 364 -4.58 -0.24 27.68
C ARG A 364 -4.70 1.09 26.94
N ALA A 365 -4.83 1.03 25.62
CA ALA A 365 -5.01 2.22 24.80
C ALA A 365 -6.48 2.66 24.79
N VAL A 366 -6.74 3.90 25.18
CA VAL A 366 -8.06 4.52 25.28
C VAL A 366 -8.15 5.71 24.32
N ALA A 367 -9.24 5.79 23.57
CA ALA A 367 -9.57 6.93 22.73
C ALA A 367 -10.46 7.92 23.47
N ALA A 368 -10.06 9.19 23.49
CA ALA A 368 -10.78 10.26 24.19
C ALA A 368 -10.86 11.53 23.35
N LEU A 369 -12.04 12.14 23.30
CA LEU A 369 -12.26 13.41 22.61
C LEU A 369 -11.97 14.58 23.57
N VAL A 370 -11.07 15.47 23.17
CA VAL A 370 -10.71 16.69 23.89
C VAL A 370 -11.20 17.90 23.10
N GLU A 371 -11.89 18.83 23.75
CA GLU A 371 -12.32 20.09 23.13
C GLU A 371 -11.20 21.13 23.18
N ARG A 372 -11.12 21.97 22.15
CA ARG A 372 -10.29 23.18 22.18
C ARG A 372 -10.71 24.04 23.37
N GLY A 373 -9.71 24.51 24.13
CA GLY A 373 -9.94 25.32 25.32
C GLY A 373 -10.32 24.50 26.56
N ALA A 374 -10.28 23.16 26.50
CA ALA A 374 -10.39 22.34 27.70
C ALA A 374 -9.33 22.77 28.74
N PRO A 375 -9.70 22.95 30.02
CA PRO A 375 -8.72 23.28 31.06
C PRO A 375 -7.57 22.28 31.10
N GLY A 376 -6.33 22.78 31.13
CA GLY A 376 -5.11 21.97 31.12
C GLY A 376 -4.59 21.59 29.73
N LEU A 377 -5.32 21.93 28.65
CA LEU A 377 -4.86 21.74 27.27
C LEU A 377 -4.08 22.98 26.83
N ASP A 378 -2.83 22.78 26.43
CA ASP A 378 -2.03 23.77 25.72
C ASP A 378 -1.74 23.29 24.29
N ILE A 379 -1.95 24.17 23.32
CA ILE A 379 -1.71 23.87 21.90
C ILE A 379 -0.47 24.67 21.51
N GLY A 380 0.61 23.95 21.19
CA GLY A 380 1.86 24.58 20.80
C GLY A 380 1.75 25.44 19.54
N GLU A 381 2.78 26.23 19.28
CA GLU A 381 2.89 26.99 18.04
C GLU A 381 2.97 26.05 16.83
N PRO A 382 2.38 26.42 15.67
CA PRO A 382 2.46 25.60 14.47
C PRO A 382 3.91 25.52 13.94
N GLU A 383 4.40 24.30 13.77
CA GLU A 383 5.78 24.05 13.34
C GLU A 383 5.91 24.04 11.81
N ALA A 384 7.02 24.58 11.32
CA ALA A 384 7.37 24.49 9.90
C ALA A 384 7.89 23.09 9.56
N THR A 385 7.26 22.43 8.61
CA THR A 385 7.59 21.05 8.21
C THR A 385 8.31 21.00 6.86
N LEU A 386 9.08 19.91 6.63
CA LEU A 386 9.79 19.69 5.37
C LEU A 386 8.84 19.70 4.16
N GLY A 387 7.79 18.88 4.23
CA GLY A 387 6.68 18.80 3.27
C GLY A 387 5.35 19.16 3.93
N THR A 388 4.26 18.94 3.20
CA THR A 388 2.89 19.23 3.64
C THR A 388 2.73 20.65 4.21
N ARG A 389 3.32 21.62 3.52
CA ARG A 389 3.32 23.02 3.97
C ARG A 389 1.91 23.58 4.03
N GLY A 390 1.65 24.41 5.04
CA GLY A 390 0.32 24.97 5.30
C GLY A 390 -0.64 24.03 6.02
N LEU A 391 -0.21 22.82 6.43
CA LEU A 391 -1.03 21.90 7.23
C LEU A 391 -1.32 22.43 8.63
N GLY A 392 -0.40 23.21 9.21
CA GLY A 392 -0.49 23.71 10.58
C GLY A 392 -0.46 22.57 11.59
N SER A 393 0.72 22.00 11.86
CA SER A 393 0.86 20.90 12.80
C SER A 393 1.49 21.40 14.11
N ALA A 394 0.91 21.03 15.25
CA ALA A 394 1.38 21.44 16.57
C ALA A 394 1.27 20.30 17.58
N ALA A 395 2.19 20.24 18.55
CA ALA A 395 2.06 19.32 19.68
C ALA A 395 0.98 19.80 20.64
N LEU A 396 0.24 18.87 21.24
CA LEU A 396 -0.73 19.15 22.29
C LEU A 396 -0.10 18.74 23.62
N ALA A 397 0.03 19.68 24.56
CA ALA A 397 0.42 19.38 25.93
C ALA A 397 -0.85 19.26 26.79
N LEU A 398 -0.93 18.17 27.55
CA LEU A 398 -2.06 17.84 28.41
C LEU A 398 -1.56 17.79 29.86
N ASP A 399 -2.12 18.64 30.71
CA ASP A 399 -1.91 18.59 32.16
C ASP A 399 -3.24 18.48 32.89
N GLY A 400 -3.64 17.25 33.22
CA GLY A 400 -4.90 16.98 33.91
C GLY A 400 -6.13 17.31 33.08
N VAL A 401 -6.06 17.13 31.76
CA VAL A 401 -7.16 17.44 30.85
C VAL A 401 -8.30 16.45 31.02
N ARG A 402 -9.50 16.95 31.30
CA ARG A 402 -10.72 16.15 31.30
C ARG A 402 -11.26 16.05 29.87
N PRO A 403 -11.34 14.85 29.26
CA PRO A 403 -11.92 14.70 27.94
C PRO A 403 -13.42 14.97 27.98
N ALA A 404 -13.94 15.54 26.90
CA ALA A 404 -15.37 15.76 26.72
C ALA A 404 -16.13 14.44 26.54
N LEU A 405 -15.47 13.43 25.94
CA LEU A 405 -16.02 12.10 25.77
C LEU A 405 -14.91 11.05 25.80
N VAL A 406 -15.19 9.90 26.42
CA VAL A 406 -14.31 8.72 26.37
C VAL A 406 -14.99 7.68 25.47
N LEU A 407 -14.34 7.30 24.38
CA LEU A 407 -14.88 6.39 23.38
C LEU A 407 -14.52 4.92 23.65
N GLY A 408 -13.66 4.66 24.63
CA GLY A 408 -13.23 3.31 24.99
C GLY A 408 -11.96 2.92 24.26
N ASP A 409 -11.91 1.71 23.69
CA ASP A 409 -10.74 1.15 23.03
C ASP A 409 -10.24 2.02 21.87
N ALA A 410 -8.94 2.31 21.83
CA ALA A 410 -8.31 3.07 20.76
C ALA A 410 -7.91 2.22 19.55
N GLU A 411 -7.91 0.88 19.63
CA GLU A 411 -7.43 0.03 18.55
C GLU A 411 -8.17 0.26 17.20
N PRO A 412 -9.50 0.40 17.15
CA PRO A 412 -10.20 0.73 15.90
C PRO A 412 -9.82 2.10 15.33
N VAL A 413 -9.49 3.07 16.20
CA VAL A 413 -9.05 4.41 15.80
C VAL A 413 -7.65 4.35 15.18
N VAL A 414 -6.74 3.60 15.81
CA VAL A 414 -5.37 3.39 15.29
C VAL A 414 -5.41 2.64 13.96
N ALA A 415 -6.25 1.61 13.85
CA ALA A 415 -6.40 0.83 12.62
C ALA A 415 -6.92 1.69 11.46
N PHE A 416 -7.95 2.52 11.70
CA PHE A 416 -8.44 3.45 10.67
C PHE A 416 -7.42 4.53 10.31
N ALA A 417 -6.76 5.13 11.30
CA ALA A 417 -5.71 6.13 11.04
C ALA A 417 -4.56 5.53 10.21
N SER A 418 -4.20 4.27 10.46
CA SER A 418 -3.15 3.57 9.74
C SER A 418 -3.51 3.33 8.28
N VAL A 419 -4.74 2.86 8.00
CA VAL A 419 -5.17 2.64 6.62
C VAL A 419 -5.45 3.95 5.87
N ALA A 420 -5.93 4.99 6.55
CA ALA A 420 -6.05 6.33 5.98
C ALA A 420 -4.68 6.89 5.57
N ALA A 421 -3.66 6.75 6.41
CA ALA A 421 -2.29 7.13 6.06
C ALA A 421 -1.71 6.27 4.92
N ALA A 422 -2.05 4.97 4.87
CA ALA A 422 -1.66 4.10 3.76
C ALA A 422 -2.28 4.57 2.43
N ALA A 423 -3.56 4.94 2.41
CA ALA A 423 -4.22 5.53 1.25
C ALA A 423 -3.57 6.86 0.82
N VAL A 424 -3.25 7.74 1.77
CA VAL A 424 -2.51 8.99 1.46
C VAL A 424 -1.15 8.68 0.81
N ALA A 425 -0.41 7.70 1.34
CA ALA A 425 0.86 7.26 0.78
C ALA A 425 0.71 6.69 -0.65
N VAL A 426 -0.31 5.87 -0.90
CA VAL A 426 -0.61 5.31 -2.22
C VAL A 426 -0.96 6.40 -3.23
N GLY A 427 -1.79 7.38 -2.84
CA GLY A 427 -2.15 8.52 -3.70
C GLY A 427 -0.94 9.39 -4.07
N LEU A 428 -0.08 9.69 -3.08
CA LEU A 428 1.16 10.43 -3.31
C LEU A 428 2.14 9.67 -4.22
N ALA A 429 2.31 8.35 -3.99
CA ALA A 429 3.14 7.50 -4.84
C ALA A 429 2.60 7.46 -6.28
N GLN A 430 1.28 7.39 -6.44
CA GLN A 430 0.63 7.45 -7.74
C GLN A 430 0.96 8.76 -8.49
N ALA A 431 0.87 9.91 -7.81
CA ALA A 431 1.20 11.21 -8.41
C ALA A 431 2.67 11.29 -8.85
N ALA A 432 3.58 10.83 -8.01
CA ALA A 432 5.01 10.80 -8.32
C ALA A 432 5.34 9.86 -9.48
N PHE A 433 4.67 8.70 -9.56
CA PHE A 433 4.82 7.77 -10.68
C PHE A 433 4.27 8.34 -11.99
N GLU A 434 3.11 8.99 -11.97
CA GLU A 434 2.53 9.65 -13.15
C GLU A 434 3.45 10.74 -13.71
N ALA A 435 4.04 11.56 -12.82
CA ALA A 435 5.02 12.56 -13.22
C ALA A 435 6.25 11.91 -13.88
N ALA A 436 6.80 10.85 -13.26
CA ALA A 436 7.95 10.11 -13.79
C ALA A 436 7.66 9.47 -15.16
N LEU A 437 6.51 8.80 -15.29
CA LEU A 437 6.12 8.10 -16.51
C LEU A 437 5.91 9.08 -17.67
N ARG A 438 5.27 10.24 -17.40
CA ARG A 438 5.08 11.30 -18.40
C ARG A 438 6.42 11.89 -18.81
N TYR A 439 7.25 12.29 -17.85
CA TYR A 439 8.56 12.87 -18.14
C TYR A 439 9.46 11.90 -18.91
N ALA A 440 9.43 10.61 -18.57
CA ALA A 440 10.21 9.60 -19.24
C ALA A 440 9.81 9.38 -20.71
N GLN A 441 8.56 9.68 -21.08
CA GLN A 441 8.07 9.64 -22.47
C GLN A 441 8.48 10.86 -23.28
N GLN A 442 8.50 12.03 -22.65
CA GLN A 442 8.77 13.30 -23.32
C GLN A 442 10.27 13.62 -23.42
N ARG A 443 11.06 13.25 -22.41
CA ARG A 443 12.49 13.57 -22.36
C ARG A 443 13.30 12.58 -23.22
N THR A 444 14.17 13.11 -24.08
CA THR A 444 15.07 12.34 -24.94
C THR A 444 16.53 12.49 -24.50
N THR A 445 17.27 11.38 -24.43
CA THR A 445 18.73 11.36 -24.27
C THR A 445 19.31 10.23 -25.11
N PHE A 446 20.52 10.43 -25.64
CA PHE A 446 21.19 9.44 -26.50
C PHE A 446 20.31 8.94 -27.67
N GLY A 447 19.55 9.86 -28.28
CA GLY A 447 18.73 9.57 -29.46
C GLY A 447 17.40 8.84 -29.21
N LYS A 448 16.99 8.60 -27.96
CA LYS A 448 15.68 8.00 -27.66
C LYS A 448 15.03 8.54 -26.38
N PRO A 449 13.69 8.46 -26.26
CA PRO A 449 12.97 8.78 -25.03
C PRO A 449 13.52 8.00 -23.82
N LEU A 450 13.48 8.61 -22.63
CA LEU A 450 14.06 8.01 -21.43
C LEU A 450 13.48 6.63 -21.11
N TRP A 451 12.16 6.43 -21.29
CA TRP A 451 11.49 5.15 -21.04
C TRP A 451 12.00 4.01 -21.93
N GLN A 452 12.74 4.29 -23.01
CA GLN A 452 13.36 3.27 -23.87
C GLN A 452 14.77 2.86 -23.40
N HIS A 453 15.30 3.48 -22.34
CA HIS A 453 16.50 2.99 -21.65
C HIS A 453 16.09 1.95 -20.61
N GLN A 454 16.73 0.78 -20.65
CA GLN A 454 16.39 -0.32 -19.74
C GLN A 454 16.45 0.11 -18.27
N ALA A 455 17.46 0.89 -17.88
CA ALA A 455 17.59 1.41 -16.51
C ALA A 455 16.36 2.20 -16.02
N VAL A 456 15.65 2.91 -16.92
CA VAL A 456 14.41 3.63 -16.60
C VAL A 456 13.22 2.68 -16.60
N GLN A 457 13.18 1.70 -17.51
CA GLN A 457 12.14 0.67 -17.54
C GLN A 457 12.09 -0.12 -16.24
N LEU A 458 13.25 -0.52 -15.69
CA LEU A 458 13.32 -1.24 -14.43
C LEU A 458 12.67 -0.45 -13.29
N LYS A 459 13.01 0.86 -13.19
CA LYS A 459 12.43 1.77 -12.19
C LYS A 459 10.91 1.91 -12.34
N LEU A 460 10.43 2.18 -13.56
CA LEU A 460 9.00 2.35 -13.82
C LEU A 460 8.21 1.08 -13.47
N ALA A 461 8.76 -0.10 -13.76
CA ALA A 461 8.13 -1.36 -13.41
C ALA A 461 8.09 -1.63 -11.91
N ASP A 462 9.20 -1.38 -11.19
CA ASP A 462 9.26 -1.55 -9.74
C ASP A 462 8.32 -0.57 -9.02
N MET A 463 8.29 0.70 -9.46
CA MET A 463 7.36 1.72 -8.96
C MET A 463 5.90 1.28 -9.13
N ALA A 464 5.50 0.91 -10.36
CA ALA A 464 4.11 0.52 -10.63
C ALA A 464 3.70 -0.76 -9.89
N THR A 465 4.60 -1.74 -9.81
CA THR A 465 4.35 -3.00 -9.09
C THR A 465 4.22 -2.75 -7.58
N GLY A 466 5.09 -1.93 -7.01
CA GLY A 466 5.04 -1.55 -5.59
C GLY A 466 3.77 -0.79 -5.21
N ILE A 467 3.38 0.20 -6.02
CA ILE A 467 2.13 0.96 -5.82
C ILE A 467 0.92 0.02 -5.87
N THR A 468 0.87 -0.89 -6.84
CA THR A 468 -0.21 -1.87 -6.96
C THR A 468 -0.29 -2.77 -5.73
N ALA A 469 0.85 -3.28 -5.23
CA ALA A 469 0.90 -4.09 -4.02
C ALA A 469 0.41 -3.32 -2.77
N ALA A 470 0.87 -2.08 -2.60
CA ALA A 470 0.44 -1.22 -1.49
C ALA A 470 -1.06 -0.91 -1.53
N ARG A 471 -1.60 -0.60 -2.72
CA ARG A 471 -3.02 -0.31 -2.93
C ARG A 471 -3.90 -1.51 -2.59
N LEU A 472 -3.58 -2.68 -3.15
CA LEU A 472 -4.36 -3.90 -2.89
C LEU A 472 -4.32 -4.30 -1.42
N LEU A 473 -3.17 -4.12 -0.75
CA LEU A 473 -3.07 -4.39 0.69
C LEU A 473 -3.87 -3.38 1.52
N THR A 474 -3.90 -2.10 1.11
CA THR A 474 -4.72 -1.05 1.73
C THR A 474 -6.21 -1.38 1.63
N TYR A 475 -6.68 -1.83 0.46
CA TYR A 475 -8.09 -2.23 0.28
C TYR A 475 -8.43 -3.48 1.09
N ARG A 476 -7.52 -4.46 1.15
CA ARG A 476 -7.70 -5.66 1.96
C ARG A 476 -7.77 -5.38 3.46
N ALA A 477 -7.10 -4.31 3.92
CA ALA A 477 -7.15 -3.93 5.33
C ALA A 477 -8.53 -3.47 5.78
N VAL A 478 -9.39 -3.02 4.85
CA VAL A 478 -10.76 -2.53 5.11
C VAL A 478 -11.84 -3.48 4.61
N GLU A 479 -11.49 -4.72 4.24
CA GLU A 479 -12.48 -5.77 3.97
C GLU A 479 -13.18 -6.18 5.27
N GLY A 480 -14.50 -6.08 5.32
CA GLY A 480 -15.33 -6.47 6.47
C GLY A 480 -15.91 -5.28 7.23
N ASP A 481 -16.27 -5.48 8.49
CA ASP A 481 -16.77 -4.41 9.36
C ASP A 481 -15.63 -3.68 10.07
N GLY A 482 -14.98 -2.79 9.32
CA GLY A 482 -13.90 -1.96 9.82
C GLY A 482 -12.50 -2.49 9.54
N PRO A 483 -11.45 -1.65 9.74
CA PRO A 483 -10.09 -2.04 9.44
C PRO A 483 -9.57 -3.12 10.42
N ASP A 484 -9.04 -4.22 9.91
CA ASP A 484 -8.33 -5.20 10.76
C ASP A 484 -7.00 -4.59 11.25
N PRO A 485 -6.73 -4.56 12.58
CA PRO A 485 -5.56 -3.87 13.11
C PRO A 485 -4.22 -4.40 12.60
N ALA A 486 -4.10 -5.70 12.32
CA ALA A 486 -2.86 -6.28 11.81
C ALA A 486 -2.66 -5.93 10.32
N ARG A 487 -3.71 -6.08 9.50
CA ARG A 487 -3.66 -5.71 8.07
C ARG A 487 -3.51 -4.21 7.87
N ALA A 488 -4.11 -3.38 8.71
CA ALA A 488 -3.94 -1.93 8.66
C ALA A 488 -2.49 -1.52 8.93
N ALA A 489 -1.83 -2.16 9.91
CA ALA A 489 -0.41 -1.98 10.16
C ALA A 489 0.46 -2.42 8.96
N MET A 490 0.18 -3.60 8.39
CA MET A 490 0.88 -4.10 7.20
C MET A 490 0.70 -3.17 6.00
N ALA A 491 -0.53 -2.71 5.74
CA ALA A 491 -0.84 -1.77 4.65
C ALA A 491 -0.05 -0.47 4.81
N ARG A 492 0.00 0.07 6.03
CA ARG A 492 0.73 1.30 6.32
C ARG A 492 2.25 1.15 6.15
N LEU A 493 2.84 0.06 6.66
CA LEU A 493 4.27 -0.24 6.47
C LEU A 493 4.61 -0.40 4.98
N GLN A 494 3.82 -1.17 4.24
CA GLN A 494 4.02 -1.40 2.81
C GLN A 494 3.89 -0.11 2.00
N ALA A 495 2.82 0.67 2.22
CA ALA A 495 2.56 1.89 1.48
C ALA A 495 3.64 2.95 1.72
N THR A 496 4.21 2.99 2.93
CA THR A 496 5.25 3.97 3.29
C THR A 496 6.60 3.60 2.69
N ALA A 497 6.99 2.33 2.73
CA ALA A 497 8.18 1.88 2.01
C ALA A 497 8.07 2.18 0.50
N VAL A 498 6.89 1.96 -0.08
CA VAL A 498 6.62 2.23 -1.51
C VAL A 498 6.67 3.71 -1.84
N VAL A 499 6.01 4.60 -1.08
CA VAL A 499 5.99 6.04 -1.39
C VAL A 499 7.39 6.66 -1.27
N MET A 500 8.19 6.24 -0.28
CA MET A 500 9.57 6.71 -0.13
C MET A 500 10.44 6.29 -1.31
N HIS A 501 10.30 5.04 -1.78
CA HIS A 501 11.00 4.55 -2.96
C HIS A 501 10.56 5.29 -4.24
N VAL A 502 9.24 5.35 -4.47
CA VAL A 502 8.64 5.89 -5.70
C VAL A 502 8.94 7.38 -5.86
N THR A 503 8.83 8.18 -4.81
CA THR A 503 9.10 9.62 -4.89
C THR A 503 10.57 9.90 -5.18
N LEU A 504 11.49 9.15 -4.56
CA LEU A 504 12.92 9.26 -4.84
C LEU A 504 13.27 8.81 -6.27
N GLU A 505 12.72 7.70 -6.75
CA GLU A 505 12.94 7.24 -8.12
C GLU A 505 12.34 8.20 -9.15
N SER A 506 11.21 8.83 -8.83
CA SER A 506 10.62 9.89 -9.66
C SER A 506 11.58 11.07 -9.81
N MET A 507 12.18 11.56 -8.72
CA MET A 507 13.23 12.59 -8.78
C MET A 507 14.43 12.13 -9.63
N ARG A 508 14.91 10.89 -9.44
CA ARG A 508 16.04 10.33 -10.20
C ARG A 508 15.76 10.25 -11.70
N ILE A 509 14.54 9.91 -12.10
CA ILE A 509 14.12 9.91 -13.51
C ILE A 509 14.11 11.32 -14.09
N HIS A 510 13.75 12.34 -13.30
CA HIS A 510 13.81 13.74 -13.72
C HIS A 510 15.25 14.28 -13.80
N GLY A 511 16.21 13.64 -13.15
CA GLY A 511 17.60 14.09 -13.07
C GLY A 511 17.70 15.39 -12.26
N GLY A 512 18.48 16.36 -12.74
CA GLY A 512 18.61 17.67 -12.06
C GLY A 512 17.27 18.41 -11.90
N TYR A 513 16.33 18.24 -12.83
CA TYR A 513 14.98 18.80 -12.74
C TYR A 513 14.16 18.21 -11.59
N GLY A 514 14.54 17.04 -11.08
CA GLY A 514 13.90 16.45 -9.91
C GLY A 514 14.15 17.23 -8.62
N TYR A 515 15.13 18.14 -8.61
CA TYR A 515 15.54 18.92 -7.42
C TYR A 515 15.06 20.38 -7.45
N VAL A 516 14.34 20.80 -8.51
CA VAL A 516 13.85 22.18 -8.66
C VAL A 516 12.33 22.22 -8.56
N SER A 517 11.79 23.31 -8.02
CA SER A 517 10.35 23.46 -7.79
C SER A 517 9.52 23.75 -9.05
N GLU A 518 10.14 23.77 -10.25
CA GLU A 518 9.41 23.79 -11.53
C GLU A 518 8.64 22.47 -11.77
N PHE A 519 9.10 21.37 -11.17
CA PHE A 519 8.44 20.06 -11.24
C PHE A 519 7.88 19.70 -9.86
N PRO A 520 6.67 19.09 -9.79
CA PRO A 520 6.04 18.77 -8.51
C PRO A 520 6.74 17.63 -7.75
N VAL A 521 7.71 16.94 -8.36
CA VAL A 521 8.33 15.73 -7.80
C VAL A 521 9.18 15.99 -6.56
N GLU A 522 9.80 17.18 -6.46
CA GLU A 522 10.53 17.56 -5.25
C GLU A 522 9.57 17.71 -4.06
N ARG A 523 8.40 18.33 -4.29
CA ARG A 523 7.32 18.43 -3.30
C ARG A 523 6.85 17.05 -2.88
N TYR A 524 6.61 16.15 -3.83
CA TYR A 524 6.16 14.79 -3.50
C TYR A 524 7.15 14.06 -2.60
N TYR A 525 8.46 14.22 -2.85
CA TYR A 525 9.50 13.65 -2.01
C TYR A 525 9.51 14.26 -0.59
N ARG A 526 9.36 15.58 -0.47
CA ARG A 526 9.25 16.24 0.85
C ARG A 526 8.00 15.80 1.61
N ASP A 527 6.85 15.71 0.94
CA ASP A 527 5.58 15.26 1.51
C ASP A 527 5.65 13.83 2.02
N ALA A 528 6.36 12.94 1.29
CA ALA A 528 6.49 11.53 1.65
C ALA A 528 7.21 11.32 2.99
N ALA A 529 8.18 12.18 3.32
CA ALA A 529 8.97 12.02 4.54
C ALA A 529 8.12 12.04 5.82
N ARG A 530 7.03 12.82 5.82
CA ARG A 530 6.10 12.89 6.95
C ARG A 530 5.45 11.53 7.22
N LEU A 531 5.15 10.78 6.16
CA LEU A 531 4.43 9.50 6.26
C LEU A 531 5.24 8.42 6.96
N MET A 532 6.52 8.62 7.29
CA MET A 532 7.29 7.70 8.14
C MET A 532 6.92 7.78 9.64
N PHE A 533 6.27 8.87 10.06
CA PHE A 533 6.02 9.18 11.47
C PHE A 533 4.53 9.17 11.83
N VAL A 534 3.65 9.07 10.83
CA VAL A 534 2.21 9.26 11.01
C VAL A 534 1.42 8.03 10.55
N PRO A 535 0.35 7.63 11.27
CA PRO A 535 -0.14 8.25 12.50
C PRO A 535 0.67 7.80 13.74
N LEU A 536 1.48 6.74 13.58
CA LEU A 536 2.54 6.27 14.48
C LEU A 536 3.83 6.12 13.65
N ASP A 537 4.98 6.14 14.31
CA ASP A 537 6.25 5.85 13.65
C ASP A 537 6.35 4.37 13.24
N ASP A 538 7.08 4.12 12.15
CA ASP A 538 7.20 2.79 11.56
C ASP A 538 7.82 1.77 12.51
N ASP A 539 8.74 2.16 13.39
CA ASP A 539 9.44 1.23 14.28
C ASP A 539 8.55 0.78 15.43
N THR A 540 7.74 1.69 15.98
CA THR A 540 6.66 1.36 16.91
C THR A 540 5.64 0.43 16.24
N LEU A 541 5.21 0.75 15.02
CA LEU A 541 4.24 -0.07 14.30
C LEU A 541 4.78 -1.49 13.99
N ARG A 542 6.06 -1.63 13.62
CA ARG A 542 6.72 -2.93 13.44
C ARG A 542 6.77 -3.73 14.74
N ARG A 543 7.15 -3.10 15.85
CA ARG A 543 7.21 -3.77 17.17
C ARG A 543 5.84 -4.26 17.61
N GLU A 544 4.81 -3.42 17.52
CA GLU A 544 3.45 -3.78 17.88
C GLU A 544 2.91 -4.93 17.01
N LEU A 545 3.12 -4.84 15.69
CA LEU A 545 2.71 -5.90 14.76
C LEU A 545 3.46 -7.21 15.03
N ALA A 546 4.77 -7.17 15.24
CA ALA A 546 5.57 -8.35 15.55
C ALA A 546 5.10 -9.03 16.86
N ALA A 547 4.84 -8.25 17.91
CA ALA A 547 4.30 -8.76 19.17
C ALA A 547 2.91 -9.41 18.96
N ARG A 548 2.05 -8.76 18.19
CA ARG A 548 0.70 -9.28 17.88
C ARG A 548 0.75 -10.57 17.08
N LEU A 549 1.68 -10.70 16.14
CA LEU A 549 1.94 -11.92 15.37
C LEU A 549 2.50 -13.03 16.26
N ALA A 550 3.43 -12.72 17.16
CA ALA A 550 3.99 -13.69 18.11
C ALA A 550 2.93 -14.26 19.06
N ALA A 551 1.93 -13.45 19.47
CA ALA A 551 0.89 -13.83 20.43
C ALA A 551 -0.26 -14.70 19.87
N ARG A 552 -0.52 -14.70 18.55
CA ARG A 552 -1.60 -15.50 17.94
C ARG A 552 -1.27 -17.00 17.92
N ALA A 553 -1.75 -17.77 18.90
CA ALA A 553 -1.67 -19.24 18.95
C ALA A 553 -2.97 -19.90 18.51
#